data_AF-A0A529W364-F1
#
_entry.id   AF-A0A529W364-F1
#
_cell.length_a   1.000
_cell.length_b   1.000
_cell.length_c   1.000
_cell.angle_alpha   90.00
_cell.angle_beta   90.00
_cell.angle_gamma   90.00
#
_symmetry.space_group_name_H-M   'P 1'
#
loop_
_entity.id
_entity.type
_entity.pdbx_description
1 polymer ?
#
loop_
_entity_poly.entity_id
_entity_poly.type
_entity_poly.pdbx_seq_one_letter_code
_entity_poly.pdbx_strand_id
1 'polypeptide(L)'
;HALRNVLEPHMVALLEATMWRQIRDPDFMLGALKTYRMMTGLSQMDTDFVQNWWVNSLPQFAPAPPFPTADAEQHQLAAIGRMAVDDSYIAPDKELVAEALKTVCTISLPERAYKQLLADPEVAAVKEWVPANFAGPNGAKVFARRSDKTLRVGVPGPYTYAGFHDAILDRVEDVAGQAALDRAVFAGGCSENSETSVSALSEDILKLYYDDYIAQWDSFLRDMRLAPLTDLNVASENLKDLSSADSALKRLLTAVVQETDLTRSDDAAADDKGGAAAKTGSKLLSKLGKLGKVVKTGAKLLPRAGSADQVDMTGS
;
A
#
# COMPACT_ATOMS: atom_id res chain seq x y z
N HIS A 1 -2.36 -30.03 -31.08
CA HIS A 1 -2.80 -29.35 -32.31
C HIS A 1 -3.96 -28.38 -32.10
N ALA A 2 -5.12 -28.80 -31.56
CA ALA A 2 -6.27 -27.90 -31.38
C ALA A 2 -6.00 -26.73 -30.40
N LEU A 3 -5.31 -26.99 -29.28
CA LEU A 3 -4.97 -25.93 -28.33
C LEU A 3 -4.13 -24.82 -28.98
N ARG A 4 -3.08 -25.16 -29.73
CA ARG A 4 -2.20 -24.20 -30.42
C ARG A 4 -2.88 -23.46 -31.57
N ASN A 5 -3.52 -24.20 -32.48
CA ASN A 5 -3.99 -23.61 -33.73
C ASN A 5 -5.37 -22.96 -33.63
N VAL A 6 -6.13 -23.27 -32.58
CA VAL A 6 -7.48 -22.75 -32.39
C VAL A 6 -7.57 -21.98 -31.07
N LEU A 7 -7.23 -22.60 -29.93
CA LEU A 7 -7.50 -21.97 -28.64
C LEU A 7 -6.59 -20.76 -28.36
N GLU A 8 -5.27 -20.84 -28.58
CA GLU A 8 -4.35 -19.72 -28.31
C GLU A 8 -4.71 -18.43 -29.08
N PRO A 9 -4.97 -18.45 -30.41
CA PRO A 9 -5.39 -17.24 -31.12
C PRO A 9 -6.65 -16.62 -30.54
N HIS A 10 -7.64 -17.43 -30.15
CA HIS A 10 -8.87 -16.92 -29.55
C HIS A 10 -8.64 -16.33 -28.15
N MET A 11 -7.76 -16.93 -27.35
CA MET A 11 -7.38 -16.38 -26.05
C MET A 11 -6.67 -15.04 -26.21
N VAL A 12 -5.69 -14.94 -27.11
CA VAL A 12 -4.98 -13.67 -27.40
C VAL A 12 -5.97 -12.61 -27.89
N ALA A 13 -6.84 -12.94 -28.84
CA ALA A 13 -7.85 -12.01 -29.35
C ALA A 13 -8.86 -11.54 -28.27
N LEU A 14 -9.26 -12.43 -27.36
CA LEU A 14 -10.10 -12.07 -26.21
C LEU A 14 -9.40 -11.08 -25.29
N LEU A 15 -8.11 -11.32 -25.00
CA LEU A 15 -7.30 -10.43 -24.18
C LEU A 15 -7.15 -9.06 -24.87
N GLU A 16 -6.82 -9.02 -26.16
CA GLU A 16 -6.71 -7.78 -26.95
C GLU A 16 -8.02 -6.98 -26.94
N ALA A 17 -9.15 -7.62 -27.20
CA ALA A 17 -10.46 -6.97 -27.17
C ALA A 17 -10.79 -6.40 -25.79
N THR A 18 -10.42 -7.12 -24.73
CA THR A 18 -10.63 -6.65 -23.35
C THR A 18 -9.70 -5.49 -23.02
N MET A 19 -8.43 -5.54 -23.43
CA MET A 19 -7.46 -4.46 -23.26
C MET A 19 -7.89 -3.18 -23.99
N TRP A 20 -8.34 -3.28 -25.24
CA TRP A 20 -8.86 -2.12 -25.96
C TRP A 20 -10.07 -1.48 -25.28
N ARG A 21 -10.98 -2.30 -24.72
CA ARG A 21 -12.15 -1.79 -23.99
C ARG A 21 -11.77 -1.09 -22.69
N GLN A 22 -10.76 -1.61 -22.00
CA GLN A 22 -10.27 -1.09 -20.71
C GLN A 22 -9.00 -0.25 -20.87
N ILE A 23 -8.77 0.33 -22.06
CA ILE A 23 -7.50 0.97 -22.38
C ILE A 23 -7.15 2.14 -21.45
N ARG A 24 -8.14 2.74 -20.78
CA ARG A 24 -7.99 3.87 -19.86
C ARG A 24 -7.93 3.47 -18.40
N ASP A 25 -8.05 2.18 -18.08
CA ASP A 25 -7.97 1.66 -16.71
C ASP A 25 -6.54 1.17 -16.43
N PRO A 26 -5.73 1.95 -15.70
CA PRO A 26 -4.35 1.56 -15.42
C PRO A 26 -4.23 0.35 -14.48
N ASP A 27 -5.17 0.17 -13.55
CA ASP A 27 -5.13 -0.94 -12.60
C ASP A 27 -5.38 -2.27 -13.33
N PHE A 28 -6.33 -2.29 -14.27
CA PHE A 28 -6.52 -3.44 -15.17
C PHE A 28 -5.33 -3.63 -16.12
N MET A 29 -4.87 -2.55 -16.76
CA MET A 29 -3.86 -2.63 -17.83
C MET A 29 -2.54 -3.21 -17.36
N LEU A 30 -2.19 -3.04 -16.08
CA LEU A 30 -0.97 -3.60 -15.51
C LEU A 30 -0.90 -5.12 -15.63
N GLY A 31 -1.91 -5.80 -15.10
CA GLY A 31 -1.97 -7.25 -15.17
C GLY A 31 -2.22 -7.73 -16.60
N ALA A 32 -3.05 -7.01 -17.36
CA ALA A 32 -3.37 -7.38 -18.75
C ALA A 32 -2.16 -7.31 -19.66
N LEU A 33 -1.37 -6.22 -19.60
CA LEU A 33 -0.18 -6.05 -20.42
C LEU A 33 0.94 -7.02 -20.02
N LYS A 34 1.11 -7.32 -18.72
CA LYS A 34 2.06 -8.34 -18.25
C LYS A 34 1.70 -9.72 -18.82
N THR A 35 0.44 -10.13 -18.67
CA THR A 35 -0.11 -11.36 -19.25
C THR A 35 0.06 -11.40 -20.77
N TYR A 36 -0.32 -10.33 -21.47
CA TYR A 36 -0.26 -10.25 -22.93
C TYR A 36 1.17 -10.40 -23.45
N ARG A 37 2.14 -9.72 -22.83
CA ARG A 37 3.55 -9.81 -23.21
C ARG A 37 4.11 -11.22 -23.02
N MET A 38 3.71 -11.94 -21.98
CA MET A 38 4.10 -13.34 -21.76
C MET A 38 3.46 -14.27 -22.81
N MET A 39 2.17 -14.10 -23.10
CA MET A 39 1.45 -14.92 -24.10
C MET A 39 1.89 -14.67 -25.56
N THR A 40 2.50 -13.52 -25.84
CA THR A 40 2.98 -13.13 -27.18
C THR A 40 4.51 -13.22 -27.33
N GLY A 41 5.21 -13.78 -26.33
CA GLY A 41 6.66 -13.98 -26.39
C GLY A 41 7.50 -12.70 -26.26
N LEU A 42 6.89 -11.59 -25.86
CA LEU A 42 7.59 -10.33 -25.57
C LEU A 42 8.26 -10.33 -24.18
N SER A 43 7.94 -11.29 -23.32
CA SER A 43 8.54 -11.46 -21.99
C SER A 43 8.60 -12.94 -21.60
N GLN A 44 9.46 -13.26 -20.63
CA GLN A 44 9.57 -14.61 -20.06
C GLN A 44 8.25 -15.00 -19.37
N MET A 45 7.79 -16.23 -19.60
CA MET A 45 6.53 -16.71 -19.06
C MET A 45 6.62 -16.99 -17.55
N ASP A 46 5.82 -16.27 -16.76
CA ASP A 46 5.48 -16.65 -15.37
C ASP A 46 4.12 -17.34 -15.39
N THR A 47 4.14 -18.68 -15.41
CA THR A 47 2.92 -19.48 -15.59
C THR A 47 1.95 -19.29 -14.43
N ASP A 48 2.44 -19.20 -13.20
CA ASP A 48 1.60 -19.07 -12.01
C ASP A 48 0.89 -17.71 -12.01
N PHE A 49 1.63 -16.63 -12.32
CA PHE A 49 1.04 -15.30 -12.46
C PHE A 49 -0.03 -15.27 -13.57
N VAL A 50 0.31 -15.76 -14.77
CA VAL A 50 -0.60 -15.73 -15.93
C VAL A 50 -1.86 -16.54 -15.66
N GLN A 51 -1.75 -17.75 -15.12
CA GLN A 51 -2.90 -18.59 -14.79
C GLN A 51 -3.78 -17.94 -13.72
N ASN A 52 -3.18 -17.43 -12.64
CA ASN A 52 -3.92 -16.77 -11.57
C ASN A 52 -4.65 -15.51 -12.08
N TRP A 53 -3.98 -14.66 -12.84
CA TRP A 53 -4.60 -13.46 -13.41
C TRP A 53 -5.68 -13.80 -14.44
N TRP A 54 -5.44 -14.81 -15.27
CA TRP A 54 -6.39 -15.28 -16.29
C TRP A 54 -7.70 -15.77 -15.68
N VAL A 55 -7.63 -16.50 -14.57
CA VAL A 55 -8.81 -17.05 -13.89
C VAL A 55 -9.49 -16.01 -13.00
N ASN A 56 -8.71 -15.24 -12.23
CA ASN A 56 -9.28 -14.41 -11.16
C ASN A 56 -9.52 -12.94 -11.55
N SER A 57 -8.77 -12.42 -12.52
CA SER A 57 -8.83 -11.00 -12.90
C SER A 57 -9.56 -10.77 -14.22
N LEU A 58 -9.22 -11.50 -15.28
CA LEU A 58 -9.83 -11.32 -16.62
C LEU A 58 -11.38 -11.36 -16.61
N PRO A 59 -12.06 -12.28 -15.91
CA PRO A 59 -13.53 -12.36 -15.96
C PRO A 59 -14.26 -11.13 -15.46
N GLN A 60 -13.62 -10.32 -14.60
CA GLN A 60 -14.22 -9.09 -14.06
C GLN A 60 -14.37 -8.00 -15.13
N PHE A 61 -13.60 -8.08 -16.22
CA PHE A 61 -13.52 -7.05 -17.26
C PHE A 61 -13.93 -7.54 -18.65
N ALA A 62 -13.86 -8.86 -18.88
CA ALA A 62 -14.13 -9.48 -20.17
C ALA A 62 -15.55 -9.15 -20.66
N PRO A 63 -15.73 -8.93 -21.99
CA PRO A 63 -17.03 -8.60 -22.55
C PRO A 63 -18.06 -9.73 -22.47
N ALA A 64 -17.59 -10.96 -22.30
CA ALA A 64 -18.39 -12.15 -22.11
C ALA A 64 -17.65 -13.10 -21.14
N PRO A 65 -18.35 -14.05 -20.47
CA PRO A 65 -17.72 -15.02 -19.61
C PRO A 65 -16.62 -15.79 -20.35
N PRO A 66 -15.34 -15.66 -19.95
CA PRO A 66 -14.23 -16.32 -20.63
C PRO A 66 -14.27 -17.85 -20.46
N PHE A 67 -14.97 -18.32 -19.41
CA PHE A 67 -15.09 -19.73 -19.04
C PHE A 67 -16.57 -20.14 -18.94
N PRO A 68 -17.24 -20.45 -20.07
CA PRO A 68 -18.66 -20.84 -20.04
C PRO A 68 -18.88 -22.23 -19.42
N THR A 69 -17.83 -23.04 -19.28
CA THR A 69 -17.85 -24.39 -18.70
C THR A 69 -16.54 -24.65 -17.95
N ALA A 70 -16.53 -25.56 -16.96
CA ALA A 70 -15.32 -25.94 -16.24
C ALA A 70 -14.23 -26.50 -17.18
N ASP A 71 -14.62 -27.28 -18.19
CA ASP A 71 -13.68 -27.81 -19.20
C ASP A 71 -13.00 -26.70 -20.00
N ALA A 72 -13.70 -25.58 -20.25
CA ALA A 72 -13.13 -24.44 -20.98
C ALA A 72 -12.01 -23.76 -20.18
N GLU A 73 -12.17 -23.62 -18.86
CA GLU A 73 -11.11 -23.11 -17.97
C GLU A 73 -9.90 -24.05 -18.00
N GLN A 74 -10.11 -25.35 -17.80
CA GLN A 74 -9.05 -26.34 -17.81
C GLN A 74 -8.25 -26.34 -19.12
N HIS A 75 -8.94 -26.25 -20.27
CA HIS A 75 -8.29 -26.20 -21.57
C HIS A 75 -7.50 -24.90 -21.80
N GLN A 76 -7.97 -23.77 -21.30
CA GLN A 76 -7.24 -22.49 -21.38
C GLN A 76 -6.01 -22.50 -20.47
N LEU A 77 -6.10 -23.05 -19.26
CA LEU A 77 -4.95 -23.26 -18.37
C LEU A 77 -3.90 -24.20 -18.98
N ALA A 78 -4.35 -25.27 -19.64
CA ALA A 78 -3.47 -26.16 -20.40
C ALA A 78 -2.85 -25.48 -21.63
N ALA A 79 -3.53 -24.50 -22.23
CA ALA A 79 -2.96 -23.68 -23.29
C ALA A 79 -1.85 -22.75 -22.77
N ILE A 80 -2.07 -22.07 -21.64
CA ILE A 80 -1.05 -21.26 -20.97
C ILE A 80 0.17 -22.10 -20.61
N GLY A 81 -0.03 -23.29 -20.01
CA GLY A 81 1.06 -24.19 -19.65
C GLY A 81 1.89 -24.67 -20.85
N ARG A 82 1.30 -24.79 -22.04
CA ARG A 82 2.05 -25.09 -23.27
C ARG A 82 2.84 -23.89 -23.76
N MET A 83 2.29 -22.68 -23.72
CA MET A 83 2.99 -21.46 -24.15
C MET A 83 4.31 -21.26 -23.38
N ALA A 84 4.43 -21.82 -22.17
CA ALA A 84 5.66 -21.82 -21.39
C ALA A 84 6.78 -22.72 -21.95
N VAL A 85 6.46 -23.62 -22.89
CA VAL A 85 7.37 -24.67 -23.41
C VAL A 85 7.55 -24.59 -24.93
N ASP A 86 6.54 -24.15 -25.67
CA ASP A 86 6.57 -24.00 -27.13
C ASP A 86 6.71 -22.51 -27.50
N ASP A 87 7.86 -22.12 -28.07
CA ASP A 87 8.15 -20.73 -28.48
C ASP A 87 7.40 -20.27 -29.75
N SER A 88 6.30 -20.93 -30.10
CA SER A 88 5.43 -20.56 -31.21
C SER A 88 4.38 -19.52 -30.77
N TYR A 89 4.81 -18.28 -30.59
CA TYR A 89 3.91 -17.20 -30.15
C TYR A 89 3.08 -16.57 -31.28
N ILE A 90 1.92 -16.03 -30.90
CA ILE A 90 1.11 -15.15 -31.76
C ILE A 90 1.78 -13.78 -31.83
N ALA A 91 1.83 -13.20 -33.03
CA ALA A 91 2.40 -11.87 -33.24
C ALA A 91 1.60 -10.81 -32.46
N PRO A 92 2.25 -9.96 -31.65
CA PRO A 92 1.55 -8.95 -30.86
C PRO A 92 1.08 -7.75 -31.72
N ASP A 93 -0.06 -7.18 -31.33
CA ASP A 93 -0.55 -5.88 -31.77
C ASP A 93 0.34 -4.77 -31.17
N LYS A 94 1.16 -4.17 -32.03
CA LYS A 94 2.10 -3.11 -31.64
C LYS A 94 1.39 -1.83 -31.19
N GLU A 95 0.23 -1.52 -31.76
CA GLU A 95 -0.52 -0.32 -31.40
C GLU A 95 -1.13 -0.49 -30.00
N LEU A 96 -1.72 -1.67 -29.74
CA LEU A 96 -2.23 -2.00 -28.42
C LEU A 96 -1.13 -1.93 -27.36
N VAL A 97 0.04 -2.53 -27.62
CA VAL A 97 1.17 -2.48 -26.66
C VAL A 97 1.60 -1.04 -26.39
N ALA A 98 1.68 -0.20 -27.43
CA ALA A 98 2.07 1.20 -27.27
C ALA A 98 1.06 1.99 -26.44
N GLU A 99 -0.25 1.80 -26.66
CA GLU A 99 -1.29 2.50 -25.92
C GLU A 99 -1.42 1.98 -24.49
N ALA A 100 -1.38 0.66 -24.30
CA ALA A 100 -1.36 0.02 -22.99
C ALA A 100 -0.20 0.52 -22.12
N LEU A 101 0.98 0.70 -22.70
CA LEU A 101 2.12 1.27 -22.01
C LEU A 101 1.83 2.71 -21.54
N LYS A 102 1.28 3.58 -22.38
CA LYS A 102 0.93 4.95 -21.97
C LYS A 102 0.02 4.96 -20.74
N THR A 103 -0.99 4.08 -20.73
CA THR A 103 -1.90 3.94 -19.60
C THR A 103 -1.19 3.41 -18.36
N VAL A 104 -0.39 2.35 -18.47
CA VAL A 104 0.38 1.81 -17.34
C VAL A 104 1.33 2.86 -16.75
N CYS A 105 1.93 3.71 -17.58
CA CYS A 105 2.84 4.75 -17.13
C CYS A 105 2.14 5.93 -16.42
N THR A 106 0.81 5.95 -16.33
CA THR A 106 0.09 6.95 -15.52
C THR A 106 0.19 6.68 -14.01
N ILE A 107 0.48 5.44 -13.62
CA ILE A 107 0.80 5.08 -12.23
C ILE A 107 2.30 4.83 -12.17
N SER A 108 3.00 5.53 -11.30
CA SER A 108 4.45 5.40 -11.13
C SER A 108 4.83 4.01 -10.59
N LEU A 109 6.07 3.56 -10.86
CA LEU A 109 6.54 2.27 -10.32
C LEU A 109 6.45 2.18 -8.78
N PRO A 110 6.83 3.22 -8.01
CA PRO A 110 6.65 3.23 -6.55
C PRO A 110 5.19 3.09 -6.13
N GLU A 111 4.25 3.77 -6.78
CA GLU A 111 2.82 3.67 -6.44
C GLU A 111 2.27 2.26 -6.66
N ARG A 112 2.69 1.59 -7.74
CA ARG A 112 2.27 0.20 -7.99
C ARG A 112 2.85 -0.75 -6.95
N ALA A 113 4.14 -0.61 -6.66
CA ALA A 113 4.80 -1.41 -5.64
C ALA A 113 4.18 -1.17 -4.27
N TYR A 114 3.79 0.07 -3.96
CA TYR A 114 3.07 0.40 -2.73
C TYR A 114 1.69 -0.26 -2.65
N LYS A 115 0.89 -0.22 -3.73
CA LYS A 115 -0.39 -0.96 -3.79
C LYS A 115 -0.18 -2.46 -3.57
N GLN A 116 0.86 -3.04 -4.17
CA GLN A 116 1.21 -4.44 -3.98
C GLN A 116 1.63 -4.74 -2.53
N LEU A 117 2.39 -3.84 -1.90
CA LEU A 117 2.79 -3.94 -0.50
C LEU A 117 1.57 -3.98 0.43
N LEU A 118 0.58 -3.11 0.22
CA LEU A 118 -0.66 -3.12 1.01
C LEU A 118 -1.53 -4.36 0.77
N ALA A 119 -1.46 -4.94 -0.43
CA ALA A 119 -2.18 -6.16 -0.78
C ALA A 119 -1.45 -7.45 -0.33
N ASP A 120 -0.22 -7.35 0.18
CA ASP A 120 0.52 -8.48 0.72
C ASP A 120 -0.28 -9.12 1.87
N PRO A 121 -0.49 -10.45 1.90
CA PRO A 121 -1.28 -11.10 2.93
C PRO A 121 -0.81 -10.84 4.36
N GLU A 122 0.50 -10.70 4.58
CA GLU A 122 1.05 -10.43 5.92
C GLU A 122 0.73 -8.99 6.36
N VAL A 123 0.78 -8.04 5.43
CA VAL A 123 0.41 -6.63 5.66
C VAL A 123 -1.10 -6.48 5.83
N ALA A 124 -1.90 -7.08 4.95
CA ALA A 124 -3.36 -7.02 4.98
C ALA A 124 -3.97 -7.73 6.20
N ALA A 125 -3.27 -8.71 6.78
CA ALA A 125 -3.71 -9.42 7.98
C ALA A 125 -3.46 -8.65 9.29
N VAL A 126 -2.72 -7.53 9.26
CA VAL A 126 -2.47 -6.74 10.47
C VAL A 126 -3.80 -6.20 11.01
N LYS A 127 -4.03 -6.46 12.29
CA LYS A 127 -5.28 -6.11 12.95
C LYS A 127 -5.44 -4.59 13.04
N GLU A 128 -6.65 -4.12 12.77
CA GLU A 128 -7.08 -2.74 12.97
C GLU A 128 -6.85 -2.27 14.43
N TRP A 129 -6.35 -1.04 14.58
CA TRP A 129 -6.27 -0.36 15.87
C TRP A 129 -7.63 0.25 16.21
N VAL A 130 -8.25 -0.23 17.28
CA VAL A 130 -9.63 0.13 17.65
C VAL A 130 -9.66 1.09 18.85
N PRO A 131 -10.13 2.34 18.69
CA PRO A 131 -10.13 3.38 19.74
C PRO A 131 -10.82 2.95 21.03
N ALA A 132 -11.93 2.20 20.91
CA ALA A 132 -12.70 1.71 22.05
C ALA A 132 -11.88 0.82 23.01
N ASN A 133 -10.80 0.18 22.53
CA ASN A 133 -9.94 -0.64 23.37
C ASN A 133 -9.03 0.20 24.29
N PHE A 134 -8.83 1.48 23.95
CA PHE A 134 -7.89 2.37 24.64
C PHE A 134 -8.58 3.48 25.43
N ALA A 135 -9.80 3.87 25.04
CA ALA A 135 -10.54 4.97 25.67
C ALA A 135 -11.06 4.66 27.10
N GLY A 136 -10.89 3.43 27.59
CA GLY A 136 -11.34 3.01 28.92
C GLY A 136 -12.87 2.88 29.06
N PRO A 137 -13.37 2.54 30.27
CA PRO A 137 -14.79 2.23 30.49
C PRO A 137 -15.74 3.40 30.16
N ASN A 138 -15.29 4.64 30.36
CA ASN A 138 -16.08 5.83 30.09
C ASN A 138 -15.91 6.38 28.67
N GLY A 139 -14.99 5.82 27.87
CA GLY A 139 -14.64 6.36 26.55
C GLY A 139 -15.83 6.52 25.61
N ALA A 140 -16.75 5.56 25.59
CA ALA A 140 -17.96 5.62 24.75
C ALA A 140 -18.99 6.68 25.21
N LYS A 141 -18.90 7.16 26.45
CA LYS A 141 -19.74 8.25 26.97
C LYS A 141 -19.10 9.62 26.73
N VAL A 142 -17.77 9.68 26.80
CA VAL A 142 -16.99 10.92 26.69
C VAL A 142 -16.75 11.31 25.24
N PHE A 143 -16.60 10.34 24.33
CA PHE A 143 -16.29 10.59 22.93
C PHE A 143 -17.44 10.27 21.99
N ALA A 144 -17.49 11.06 20.93
CA ALA A 144 -18.28 10.78 19.73
C ALA A 144 -17.41 11.03 18.49
N ARG A 145 -17.91 10.57 17.33
CA ARG A 145 -17.32 10.89 16.02
C ARG A 145 -18.13 11.97 15.33
N ARG A 146 -17.49 12.79 14.49
CA ARG A 146 -18.18 13.78 13.64
C ARG A 146 -18.87 13.11 12.47
N SER A 147 -18.34 11.97 12.02
CA SER A 147 -18.87 11.08 10.99
C SER A 147 -19.95 10.12 11.50
N ASP A 148 -20.32 10.20 12.78
CA ASP A 148 -21.22 9.26 13.47
C ASP A 148 -20.78 7.78 13.46
N LYS A 149 -19.54 7.50 13.03
CA LYS A 149 -18.90 6.19 13.23
C LYS A 149 -18.82 5.85 14.71
N THR A 150 -18.90 4.56 15.04
CA THR A 150 -18.65 4.09 16.41
C THR A 150 -17.15 4.11 16.71
N LEU A 151 -16.76 4.15 17.99
CA LEU A 151 -15.36 3.98 18.42
C LEU A 151 -14.79 2.57 18.12
N ARG A 152 -15.60 1.66 17.56
CA ARG A 152 -15.15 0.34 17.12
C ARG A 152 -14.58 0.35 15.70
N VAL A 153 -14.85 1.41 14.93
CA VAL A 153 -14.20 1.65 13.63
C VAL A 153 -12.90 2.37 13.91
N GLY A 154 -11.80 1.78 13.48
CA GLY A 154 -10.46 2.15 13.86
C GLY A 154 -9.59 2.63 12.71
N VAL A 155 -8.28 2.60 12.96
CA VAL A 155 -7.24 2.88 11.96
C VAL A 155 -6.76 1.54 11.39
N PRO A 156 -6.68 1.37 10.05
CA PRO A 156 -6.28 0.10 9.46
C PRO A 156 -4.91 -0.35 9.98
N GLY A 157 -4.76 -1.67 10.20
CA GLY A 157 -3.59 -2.26 10.83
C GLY A 157 -2.23 -1.89 10.23
N PRO A 158 -2.06 -1.81 8.89
CA PRO A 158 -0.82 -1.37 8.28
C PRO A 158 -0.32 0.00 8.76
N TYR A 159 -1.22 0.88 9.20
CA TYR A 159 -0.91 2.24 9.65
C TYR A 159 -0.84 2.36 11.18
N THR A 160 -0.40 1.30 11.85
CA THR A 160 -0.15 1.25 13.30
C THR A 160 1.34 1.09 13.55
N TYR A 161 1.78 1.27 14.80
CA TYR A 161 3.19 1.05 15.16
C TYR A 161 3.64 -0.37 14.83
N ALA A 162 2.82 -1.38 15.20
CA ALA A 162 3.09 -2.77 14.88
C ALA A 162 3.03 -3.03 13.37
N GLY A 163 2.05 -2.46 12.66
CA GLY A 163 1.96 -2.57 11.20
C GLY A 163 3.20 -2.04 10.48
N PHE A 164 3.73 -0.91 10.95
CA PHE A 164 4.96 -0.34 10.42
C PHE A 164 6.17 -1.25 10.66
N HIS A 165 6.42 -1.60 11.93
CA HIS A 165 7.65 -2.29 12.34
C HIS A 165 7.67 -3.78 11.97
N ASP A 166 6.53 -4.45 12.08
CA ASP A 166 6.45 -5.92 11.99
C ASP A 166 5.89 -6.42 10.65
N ALA A 167 5.36 -5.54 9.79
CA ALA A 167 4.85 -5.92 8.48
C ALA A 167 5.44 -5.08 7.34
N ILE A 168 5.28 -3.75 7.38
CA ILE A 168 5.73 -2.87 6.30
C ILE A 168 7.25 -2.91 6.11
N LEU A 169 8.03 -2.73 7.18
CA LEU A 169 9.49 -2.75 7.11
C LEU A 169 10.08 -4.12 6.78
N ASP A 170 9.34 -5.20 7.01
CA ASP A 170 9.78 -6.55 6.66
C ASP A 170 9.52 -6.89 5.19
N ARG A 171 8.50 -6.30 4.57
CA ARG A 171 8.11 -6.61 3.17
C ARG A 171 8.58 -5.61 2.13
N VAL A 172 8.87 -4.37 2.53
CA VAL A 172 9.13 -3.27 1.56
C VAL A 172 10.32 -3.54 0.62
N GLU A 173 11.42 -4.11 1.11
CA GLU A 173 12.58 -4.42 0.26
C GLU A 173 12.30 -5.56 -0.73
N ASP A 174 11.55 -6.59 -0.31
CA ASP A 174 11.17 -7.70 -1.18
C ASP A 174 10.21 -7.24 -2.29
N VAL A 175 9.21 -6.43 -1.94
CA VAL A 175 8.27 -5.85 -2.92
C VAL A 175 8.99 -4.90 -3.88
N ALA A 176 9.91 -4.07 -3.39
CA ALA A 176 10.74 -3.23 -4.24
C ALA A 176 11.63 -4.07 -5.19
N GLY A 177 12.20 -5.17 -4.69
CA GLY A 177 12.97 -6.11 -5.49
C GLY A 177 12.15 -6.72 -6.63
N GLN A 178 10.94 -7.20 -6.33
CA GLN A 178 10.03 -7.73 -7.33
C GLN A 178 9.59 -6.68 -8.35
N ALA A 179 9.23 -5.48 -7.90
CA ALA A 179 8.87 -4.37 -8.77
C ALA A 179 10.03 -3.96 -9.70
N ALA A 180 11.27 -4.01 -9.22
CA ALA A 180 12.46 -3.76 -10.02
C ALA A 180 12.69 -4.83 -11.10
N LEU A 181 12.40 -6.11 -10.82
CA LEU A 181 12.46 -7.19 -11.80
C LEU A 181 11.36 -7.05 -12.86
N ASP A 182 10.13 -6.76 -12.43
CA ASP A 182 8.95 -6.58 -13.29
C ASP A 182 9.06 -5.36 -14.21
N ARG A 183 9.98 -4.44 -13.92
CA ARG A 183 10.27 -3.30 -14.80
C ARG A 183 10.58 -3.71 -16.24
N ALA A 184 11.27 -4.82 -16.45
CA ALA A 184 11.60 -5.31 -17.78
C ALA A 184 10.35 -5.64 -18.60
N VAL A 185 9.28 -6.09 -17.94
CA VAL A 185 7.99 -6.39 -18.56
C VAL A 185 7.38 -5.12 -19.20
N PHE A 186 7.59 -3.95 -18.60
CA PHE A 186 7.04 -2.67 -19.09
C PHE A 186 8.06 -1.78 -19.81
N ALA A 187 9.21 -2.36 -20.21
CA ALA A 187 10.22 -1.63 -20.95
C ALA A 187 9.69 -1.13 -22.32
N GLY A 188 10.14 0.06 -22.72
CA GLY A 188 9.82 0.68 -24.01
C GLY A 188 8.69 1.73 -23.99
N GLY A 189 8.05 1.99 -22.85
CA GLY A 189 6.96 2.98 -22.75
C GLY A 189 7.06 3.99 -21.61
N CYS A 190 7.65 3.62 -20.47
CA CYS A 190 7.80 4.53 -19.32
C CYS A 190 9.22 5.08 -19.27
N SER A 191 9.41 6.34 -19.70
CA SER A 191 10.70 7.04 -19.67
C SER A 191 11.28 7.22 -18.26
N GLU A 192 10.44 7.12 -17.22
CA GLU A 192 10.83 7.35 -15.82
C GLU A 192 11.49 6.16 -15.11
N ASN A 193 11.56 4.99 -15.73
CA ASN A 193 12.04 3.83 -14.99
C ASN A 193 13.57 3.75 -14.87
N SER A 194 14.39 4.62 -15.50
CA SER A 194 15.87 4.48 -15.55
C SER A 194 16.52 4.15 -14.19
N GLU A 195 17.20 2.99 -14.12
CA GLU A 195 18.07 2.46 -13.06
C GLU A 195 17.86 2.90 -11.60
N THR A 196 16.62 2.96 -11.12
CA THR A 196 16.37 3.11 -9.67
C THR A 196 16.82 1.83 -8.95
N SER A 197 17.81 1.96 -8.05
CA SER A 197 18.22 0.85 -7.19
C SER A 197 17.04 0.38 -6.32
N VAL A 198 17.02 -0.90 -5.92
CA VAL A 198 15.99 -1.43 -5.00
C VAL A 198 15.89 -0.57 -3.73
N SER A 199 17.01 -0.09 -3.20
CA SER A 199 17.05 0.83 -2.05
C SER A 199 16.29 2.13 -2.31
N ALA A 200 16.51 2.77 -3.46
CA ALA A 200 15.84 4.02 -3.81
C ALA A 200 14.34 3.80 -4.04
N LEU A 201 13.96 2.66 -4.65
CA LEU A 201 12.55 2.30 -4.81
C LEU A 201 11.86 2.02 -3.46
N SER A 202 12.54 1.34 -2.52
CA SER A 202 12.04 1.15 -1.16
C SER A 202 11.80 2.50 -0.45
N GLU A 203 12.70 3.47 -0.63
CA GLU A 203 12.53 4.81 -0.08
C GLU A 203 11.32 5.53 -0.69
N ASP A 204 11.10 5.41 -2.00
CA ASP A 204 9.94 6.02 -2.66
C ASP A 204 8.61 5.37 -2.24
N ILE A 205 8.60 4.05 -2.05
CA ILE A 205 7.44 3.34 -1.48
C ILE A 205 7.17 3.83 -0.05
N LEU A 206 8.21 3.97 0.78
CA LEU A 206 8.04 4.44 2.15
C LEU A 206 7.53 5.89 2.22
N LYS A 207 7.89 6.77 1.28
CA LYS A 207 7.31 8.13 1.21
C LYS A 207 5.80 8.07 1.03
N LEU A 208 5.31 7.29 0.06
CA LEU A 208 3.88 7.08 -0.17
C LEU A 208 3.19 6.50 1.07
N TYR A 209 3.82 5.51 1.70
CA TYR A 209 3.32 4.92 2.95
C TYR A 209 3.22 5.96 4.08
N TYR A 210 4.21 6.84 4.25
CA TYR A 210 4.18 7.86 5.29
C TYR A 210 3.09 8.91 5.03
N ASP A 211 2.88 9.30 3.78
CA ASP A 211 1.80 10.23 3.42
C ASP A 211 0.44 9.65 3.81
N ASP A 212 0.19 8.38 3.50
CA ASP A 212 -1.04 7.69 3.92
C ASP A 212 -1.10 7.47 5.43
N TYR A 213 0.02 7.11 6.08
CA TYR A 213 0.08 6.95 7.54
C TYR A 213 -0.40 8.21 8.24
N ILE A 214 0.14 9.36 7.81
CA ILE A 214 -0.27 10.68 8.31
C ILE A 214 -1.74 10.90 8.01
N ALA A 215 -2.19 10.68 6.78
CA ALA A 215 -3.59 10.89 6.39
C ALA A 215 -4.59 10.07 7.22
N GLN A 216 -4.27 8.82 7.54
CA GLN A 216 -5.13 7.95 8.37
C GLN A 216 -5.27 8.49 9.78
N TRP A 217 -4.17 8.87 10.42
CA TRP A 217 -4.18 9.43 11.77
C TRP A 217 -4.79 10.84 11.83
N ASP A 218 -4.52 11.69 10.84
CA ASP A 218 -5.13 13.02 10.73
C ASP A 218 -6.65 12.92 10.58
N SER A 219 -7.11 12.02 9.69
CA SER A 219 -8.53 11.73 9.50
C SER A 219 -9.17 11.21 10.79
N PHE A 220 -8.50 10.28 11.48
CA PHE A 220 -8.95 9.78 12.77
C PHE A 220 -9.08 10.92 13.80
N LEU A 221 -8.05 11.73 13.99
CA LEU A 221 -8.04 12.79 15.01
C LEU A 221 -9.03 13.91 14.71
N ARG A 222 -9.18 14.32 13.45
CA ARG A 222 -10.14 15.36 13.02
C ARG A 222 -11.59 14.94 13.21
N ASP A 223 -11.85 13.65 13.18
CA ASP A 223 -13.18 13.06 13.33
C ASP A 223 -13.53 12.77 14.80
N MET A 224 -12.55 12.78 15.73
CA MET A 224 -12.84 12.68 17.17
C MET A 224 -13.43 13.99 17.71
N ARG A 225 -14.47 13.88 18.55
CA ARG A 225 -15.02 14.98 19.34
C ARG A 225 -15.47 14.49 20.72
N LEU A 226 -15.72 15.43 21.63
CA LEU A 226 -16.48 15.13 22.84
C LEU A 226 -17.94 14.81 22.47
N ALA A 227 -18.53 13.88 23.21
CA ALA A 227 -19.94 13.58 23.10
C ALA A 227 -20.78 14.85 23.40
N PRO A 228 -21.95 15.03 22.74
CA PRO A 228 -22.83 16.15 23.02
C PRO A 228 -23.19 16.26 24.51
N LEU A 229 -23.04 17.45 25.07
CA LEU A 229 -23.42 17.73 26.46
C LEU A 229 -24.90 18.14 26.49
N THR A 230 -25.79 17.15 26.59
CA THR A 230 -27.24 17.33 26.45
C THR A 230 -27.89 18.02 27.64
N ASP A 231 -27.31 17.85 28.83
CA ASP A 231 -27.79 18.44 30.08
C ASP A 231 -26.64 18.60 31.09
N LEU A 232 -26.94 19.22 32.23
CA LEU A 232 -25.97 19.53 33.27
C LEU A 232 -25.38 18.27 33.95
N ASN A 233 -26.16 17.20 34.07
CA ASN A 233 -25.68 15.95 34.69
C ASN A 233 -24.65 15.29 33.76
N VAL A 234 -24.98 15.17 32.47
CA VAL A 234 -24.06 14.65 31.45
C VAL A 234 -22.80 15.51 31.36
N ALA A 235 -22.94 16.83 31.39
CA ALA A 235 -21.80 17.75 31.42
C ALA A 235 -20.91 17.55 32.66
N SER A 236 -21.51 17.39 33.84
CA SER A 236 -20.80 17.16 35.10
C SER A 236 -20.06 15.82 35.10
N GLU A 237 -20.70 14.74 34.63
CA GLU A 237 -20.08 13.42 34.53
C GLU A 237 -18.91 13.41 33.55
N ASN A 238 -19.08 14.00 32.35
CA ASN A 238 -18.01 14.09 31.36
C ASN A 238 -16.84 14.93 31.88
N LEU A 239 -17.11 16.09 32.51
CA LEU A 239 -16.04 16.92 33.08
C LEU A 239 -15.30 16.21 34.21
N LYS A 240 -16.03 15.45 35.05
CA LYS A 240 -15.44 14.64 36.11
C LYS A 240 -14.49 13.58 35.53
N ASP A 241 -14.88 12.86 34.49
CA ASP A 241 -14.00 11.90 33.83
C ASP A 241 -12.75 12.58 33.25
N LEU A 242 -12.95 13.65 32.47
CA LEU A 242 -11.87 14.39 31.82
C LEU A 242 -10.84 14.95 32.82
N SER A 243 -11.30 15.37 34.00
CA SER A 243 -10.46 15.88 35.09
C SER A 243 -9.83 14.81 35.99
N SER A 244 -10.25 13.54 35.83
CA SER A 244 -9.80 12.46 36.69
C SER A 244 -8.36 12.02 36.37
N ALA A 245 -7.73 11.36 37.34
CA ALA A 245 -6.42 10.74 37.13
C ALA A 245 -6.44 9.68 36.02
N ASP A 246 -7.60 9.04 35.80
CA ASP A 246 -7.83 8.00 34.80
C ASP A 246 -8.65 8.50 33.59
N SER A 247 -8.42 9.76 33.20
CA SER A 247 -9.14 10.45 32.12
C SER A 247 -9.15 9.69 30.80
N ALA A 248 -10.35 9.50 30.21
CA ALA A 248 -10.52 8.85 28.92
C ALA A 248 -9.75 9.59 27.80
N LEU A 249 -9.65 10.92 27.87
CA LEU A 249 -8.87 11.75 26.94
C LEU A 249 -7.39 11.49 27.05
N LYS A 250 -6.87 11.45 28.28
CA LYS A 250 -5.45 11.15 28.51
C LYS A 250 -5.12 9.76 27.98
N ARG A 251 -5.93 8.75 28.30
CA ARG A 251 -5.75 7.38 27.82
C ARG A 251 -5.70 7.28 26.30
N LEU A 252 -6.69 7.88 25.63
CA LEU A 252 -6.77 7.84 24.17
C LEU A 252 -5.59 8.57 23.52
N LEU A 253 -5.25 9.77 23.99
CA LEU A 253 -4.10 10.51 23.46
C LEU A 253 -2.77 9.78 23.69
N THR A 254 -2.58 9.18 24.87
CA THR A 254 -1.39 8.33 25.12
C THR A 254 -1.34 7.16 24.15
N ALA A 255 -2.45 6.48 23.89
CA ALA A 255 -2.50 5.39 22.92
C ALA A 255 -2.20 5.88 21.49
N VAL A 256 -2.74 7.03 21.07
CA VAL A 256 -2.38 7.62 19.77
C VAL A 256 -0.88 7.90 19.69
N VAL A 257 -0.29 8.50 20.73
CA VAL A 257 1.16 8.76 20.77
C VAL A 257 1.96 7.47 20.63
N GLN A 258 1.53 6.39 21.27
CA GLN A 258 2.18 5.07 21.15
C GLN A 258 2.13 4.49 19.73
N GLU A 259 1.10 4.83 18.95
CA GLU A 259 1.02 4.44 17.55
C GLU A 259 1.81 5.37 16.64
N THR A 260 1.79 6.69 16.88
CA THR A 260 2.39 7.68 15.96
C THR A 260 3.88 7.93 16.19
N ASP A 261 4.43 7.61 17.36
CA ASP A 261 5.87 7.70 17.63
C ASP A 261 6.61 6.47 17.09
N LEU A 262 6.80 6.44 15.77
CA LEU A 262 7.49 5.35 15.06
C LEU A 262 8.97 5.22 15.43
N THR A 263 9.55 6.24 16.08
CA THR A 263 11.00 6.30 16.39
C THR A 263 11.35 5.93 17.81
N ARG A 264 10.36 5.66 18.67
CA ARG A 264 10.65 5.24 20.04
C ARG A 264 11.47 3.96 20.03
N SER A 265 12.47 3.90 20.90
CA SER A 265 13.05 2.62 21.31
C SER A 265 12.06 1.92 22.24
N ASP A 266 11.77 0.63 22.01
CA ASP A 266 10.90 -0.18 22.88
C ASP A 266 11.34 -0.17 24.36
N ASP A 267 12.58 0.26 24.63
CA ASP A 267 13.15 0.48 25.97
C ASP A 267 12.41 1.56 26.80
N ALA A 268 11.65 2.48 26.17
CA ALA A 268 11.02 3.60 26.88
C ALA A 268 9.72 3.22 27.63
N ALA A 269 9.15 2.04 27.36
CA ALA A 269 7.94 1.55 28.06
C ALA A 269 8.25 0.55 29.18
N ALA A 270 9.51 0.13 29.33
CA ALA A 270 9.93 -0.93 30.24
C ALA A 270 10.87 -0.41 31.35
N ASP A 271 10.57 0.75 31.94
CA ASP A 271 11.21 1.18 33.18
C ASP A 271 10.34 0.79 34.39
N ASP A 272 10.16 -0.52 34.56
CA ASP A 272 10.17 -1.17 35.87
C ASP A 272 10.51 -2.66 35.71
N LYS A 273 11.71 -3.04 36.17
CA LYS A 273 12.28 -4.40 36.33
C LYS A 273 12.99 -5.05 35.13
N GLY A 274 14.26 -4.67 35.00
CA GLY A 274 15.38 -5.62 35.15
C GLY A 274 15.57 -6.73 34.11
N GLY A 275 16.45 -6.47 33.14
CA GLY A 275 17.46 -7.44 32.69
C GLY A 275 17.12 -8.34 31.50
N ALA A 276 17.86 -8.11 30.41
CA ALA A 276 18.15 -8.98 29.27
C ALA A 276 17.15 -9.03 28.09
N ALA A 277 17.32 -8.13 27.11
CA ALA A 277 16.89 -8.37 25.72
C ALA A 277 17.56 -7.45 24.66
N ALA A 278 18.90 -7.33 24.66
CA ALA A 278 19.62 -6.44 23.73
C ALA A 278 19.75 -6.93 22.25
N LYS A 279 18.83 -7.76 21.74
CA LYS A 279 19.01 -8.42 20.42
C LYS A 279 18.01 -8.02 19.32
N THR A 280 16.86 -7.44 19.64
CA THR A 280 15.84 -7.08 18.62
C THR A 280 16.05 -5.67 18.07
N GLY A 281 16.33 -4.69 18.94
CA GLY A 281 16.59 -3.30 18.52
C GLY A 281 17.80 -3.12 17.59
N SER A 282 18.79 -4.03 17.65
CA SER A 282 19.99 -3.95 16.79
C SER A 282 19.70 -4.29 15.31
N LYS A 283 18.69 -5.12 15.01
CA LYS A 283 18.28 -5.41 13.63
C LYS A 283 17.46 -4.26 13.02
N LEU A 284 16.55 -3.68 13.80
CA LEU A 284 15.77 -2.51 13.40
C LEU A 284 16.67 -1.28 13.22
N LEU A 285 17.59 -1.00 14.15
CA LEU A 285 18.55 0.10 14.03
C LEU A 285 19.58 -0.10 12.92
N SER A 286 19.83 -1.34 12.47
CA SER A 286 20.70 -1.59 11.31
C SER A 286 19.93 -1.53 9.98
N LYS A 287 18.66 -1.95 9.93
CA LYS A 287 17.75 -1.70 8.79
C LYS A 287 17.46 -0.19 8.63
N LEU A 288 17.02 0.47 9.70
CA LEU A 288 16.83 1.93 9.78
C LEU A 288 18.15 2.71 9.72
N GLY A 289 19.28 2.14 10.14
CA GLY A 289 20.59 2.78 10.02
C GLY A 289 21.12 2.80 8.59
N LYS A 290 20.74 1.82 7.77
CA LYS A 290 20.97 1.83 6.32
C LYS A 290 20.08 2.86 5.62
N LEU A 291 18.80 2.94 5.99
CA LEU A 291 17.84 3.91 5.44
C LEU A 291 18.09 5.36 5.96
N GLY A 292 18.40 5.52 7.24
CA GLY A 292 18.60 6.80 7.93
C GLY A 292 19.92 7.49 7.61
N LYS A 293 20.94 6.76 7.13
CA LYS A 293 22.16 7.37 6.56
C LYS A 293 21.86 8.14 5.28
N VAL A 294 20.80 7.79 4.55
CA VAL A 294 20.38 8.45 3.31
C VAL A 294 19.42 9.62 3.59
N VAL A 295 18.59 9.53 4.62
CA VAL A 295 17.71 10.64 5.10
C VAL A 295 18.51 11.89 5.47
N LYS A 296 19.72 11.75 6.04
CA LYS A 296 20.62 12.89 6.32
C LYS A 296 21.14 13.60 5.07
N THR A 297 21.08 12.95 3.90
CA THR A 297 21.48 13.55 2.61
C THR A 297 20.31 14.28 1.95
N GLY A 298 19.07 13.77 2.12
CA GLY A 298 17.84 14.44 1.65
C GLY A 298 17.45 15.71 2.41
N ALA A 299 17.84 15.83 3.69
CA ALA A 299 17.60 17.03 4.50
C ALA A 299 18.41 18.27 4.06
N LYS A 300 19.32 18.15 3.08
CA LYS A 300 20.07 19.28 2.51
C LYS A 300 19.39 19.96 1.31
N LEU A 301 18.23 19.49 0.85
CA LEU A 301 17.54 20.01 -0.35
C LEU A 301 16.15 20.60 -0.09
N LEU A 302 15.81 20.93 1.16
CA LEU A 302 14.61 21.73 1.47
C LEU A 302 14.98 23.21 1.64
N PRO A 303 14.25 24.17 1.05
CA PRO A 303 14.42 25.57 1.37
C PRO A 303 14.04 25.80 2.83
N ARG A 304 14.92 26.47 3.60
CA ARG A 304 14.59 26.98 4.92
C ARG A 304 13.45 27.99 4.78
N ALA A 305 12.28 27.66 5.30
CA ALA A 305 11.19 28.61 5.47
C ALA A 305 11.57 29.65 6.55
N GLY A 306 11.57 30.92 6.16
CA GLY A 306 11.27 32.07 7.02
C GLY A 306 12.37 32.56 7.97
N SER A 307 13.30 33.37 7.44
CA SER A 307 13.90 34.44 8.24
C SER A 307 12.84 35.53 8.41
N ALA A 308 12.42 35.75 9.66
CA ALA A 308 11.42 36.76 10.01
C ALA A 308 11.84 38.17 9.56
N ASP A 309 10.85 38.91 9.04
CA ASP A 309 10.92 40.34 8.77
C ASP A 309 11.42 41.11 9.99
N GLN A 310 12.49 41.87 9.76
CA GLN A 310 12.99 42.86 10.68
C GLN A 310 12.16 44.13 10.48
N VAL A 311 11.21 44.38 11.38
CA VAL A 311 10.47 45.64 11.45
C VAL A 311 11.47 46.73 11.86
N ASP A 312 11.80 47.61 10.90
CA ASP A 312 12.57 48.82 11.16
C ASP A 312 11.75 49.78 12.04
N MET A 313 12.25 50.01 13.24
CA MET A 313 11.74 50.96 14.22
C MET A 313 12.84 51.98 14.48
N THR A 314 13.25 52.73 13.46
CA THR A 314 13.97 53.99 13.65
C THR A 314 13.37 55.08 12.78
N GLY A 315 12.75 56.06 13.44
CA GLY A 315 12.20 57.24 12.78
C GLY A 315 13.30 58.18 12.32
N SER A 316 13.21 58.59 11.05
CA SER A 316 13.52 59.93 10.53
C SER A 316 12.77 60.11 9.21
#